data_AF-A0A927LUG2-F1
#
_entry.id   AF-A0A927LUG2-F1
#
_cell.length_a   1.000
_cell.length_b   1.000
_cell.length_c   1.000
_cell.angle_alpha   90.00
_cell.angle_beta   90.00
_cell.angle_gamma   90.00
#
_symmetry.space_group_name_H-M   'P 1'
#
loop_
_entity.id
_entity.type
_entity.pdbx_description
1 polymer ?
#
loop_
_entity_poly.entity_id
_entity_poly.type
_entity_poly.pdbx_seq_one_letter_code
_entity_poly.pdbx_strand_id
1 'polypeptide(L)'
;MRLLGCEHWTPELTRHHLNALARTFDITAEHAKTRFFFSSDITAASRPIAIDGSDNLIRDGYHREAVFWIGATFTRCHKILSADAPKQQIELYPAYEEFVVDLGITSSGDLARRVEDVLRFLPRLWRETESIMLDNEEIL
;
A
#
# COMPACT_ATOMS: atom_id res chain seq x y z
N MET A 1 -13.76 -4.99 -4.69
CA MET A 1 -12.64 -4.14 -4.20
C MET A 1 -13.14 -2.79 -3.67
N ARG A 2 -14.45 -2.51 -3.71
CA ARG A 2 -15.06 -1.24 -3.25
C ARG A 2 -14.52 -0.66 -1.94
N LEU A 3 -14.39 -1.47 -0.88
CA LEU A 3 -13.92 -0.98 0.43
C LEU A 3 -12.43 -0.61 0.45
N LEU A 4 -11.67 -1.04 -0.55
CA LEU A 4 -10.26 -0.71 -0.73
C LEU A 4 -10.04 0.51 -1.63
N GLY A 5 -11.10 1.10 -2.21
CA GLY A 5 -11.00 2.32 -3.03
C GLY A 5 -10.47 2.11 -4.45
N CYS A 6 -9.96 0.92 -4.78
CA CYS A 6 -9.28 0.63 -6.05
C CYS A 6 -10.12 -0.17 -7.07
N GLU A 7 -11.43 -0.23 -6.88
CA GLU A 7 -12.32 -1.05 -7.74
C GLU A 7 -12.32 -0.62 -9.21
N HIS A 8 -12.08 0.66 -9.48
CA HIS A 8 -12.04 1.22 -10.83
C HIS A 8 -10.63 1.57 -11.30
N TRP A 9 -9.61 1.23 -10.53
CA TRP A 9 -8.24 1.50 -10.93
C TRP A 9 -7.89 0.67 -12.16
N THR A 10 -7.17 1.29 -13.07
CA THR A 10 -6.60 0.64 -14.26
C THR A 10 -5.14 0.27 -14.00
N PRO A 11 -4.55 -0.65 -14.77
CA PRO A 11 -3.13 -0.96 -14.68
C PRO A 11 -2.23 0.28 -14.83
N GLU A 12 -2.62 1.24 -15.68
CA GLU A 12 -1.88 2.47 -15.94
C GLU A 12 -1.88 3.38 -14.71
N LEU A 13 -3.04 3.53 -14.04
CA LEU A 13 -3.15 4.29 -12.80
C LEU A 13 -2.31 3.65 -11.68
N THR A 14 -2.40 2.33 -11.50
CA THR A 14 -1.56 1.64 -10.52
C THR A 14 -0.07 1.82 -10.83
N ARG A 15 0.31 1.76 -12.12
CA ARG A 15 1.70 1.93 -12.57
C ARG A 15 2.22 3.35 -12.34
N HIS A 16 1.38 4.37 -12.52
CA HIS A 16 1.69 5.76 -12.16
C HIS A 16 2.10 5.87 -10.69
N HIS A 17 1.27 5.32 -9.80
CA HIS A 17 1.54 5.31 -8.36
C HIS A 17 2.77 4.47 -7.98
N LEU A 18 3.00 3.34 -8.65
CA LEU A 18 4.20 2.53 -8.44
C LEU A 18 5.48 3.29 -8.85
N ASN A 19 5.46 4.03 -9.96
CA ASN A 19 6.60 4.84 -10.40
C ASN A 19 6.91 5.98 -9.42
N ALA A 20 5.88 6.58 -8.83
CA ALA A 20 6.05 7.57 -7.78
C ALA A 20 6.63 6.94 -6.50
N LEU A 21 6.11 5.78 -6.09
CA LEU A 21 6.63 5.01 -4.97
C LEU A 21 8.09 4.63 -5.16
N ALA A 22 8.50 4.17 -6.35
CA ALA A 22 9.87 3.76 -6.61
C ALA A 22 10.88 4.89 -6.32
N ARG A 23 10.56 6.13 -6.72
CA ARG A 23 11.39 7.31 -6.41
C ARG A 23 11.44 7.58 -4.91
N THR A 24 10.28 7.55 -4.24
CA THR A 24 10.18 7.77 -2.79
C THR A 24 10.94 6.69 -2.02
N PHE A 25 10.87 5.43 -2.46
CA PHE A 25 11.58 4.30 -1.89
C PHE A 25 13.09 4.49 -1.98
N ASP A 26 13.60 4.80 -3.19
CA ASP A 26 15.03 4.96 -3.44
C ASP A 26 15.62 6.06 -2.55
N ILE A 27 14.95 7.22 -2.47
CA ILE A 27 15.35 8.33 -1.59
C ILE A 27 15.27 7.92 -0.12
N THR A 28 14.22 7.19 0.29
CA THR A 28 14.07 6.76 1.68
C THR A 28 15.18 5.81 2.10
N ALA A 29 15.50 4.81 1.25
CA ALA A 29 16.52 3.82 1.52
C ALA A 29 17.92 4.44 1.71
N GLU A 30 18.21 5.56 1.04
CA GLU A 30 19.45 6.32 1.22
C GLU A 30 19.52 7.09 2.56
N HIS A 31 18.37 7.49 3.10
CA HIS A 31 18.30 8.34 4.29
C HIS A 31 17.95 7.58 5.58
N ALA A 32 17.45 6.35 5.48
CA ALA A 32 16.96 5.54 6.60
C ALA A 32 18.06 5.29 7.65
N LYS A 33 17.83 5.78 8.86
CA LYS A 33 18.72 5.64 10.03
C LYS A 33 17.96 5.14 11.25
N THR A 34 16.74 5.65 11.46
CA THR A 34 15.89 5.26 12.57
C THR A 34 15.36 3.84 12.33
N ARG A 35 15.53 2.97 13.34
CA ARG A 35 15.07 1.59 13.28
C ARG A 35 13.59 1.50 13.67
N PHE A 36 12.75 1.22 12.70
CA PHE A 36 11.39 0.73 12.86
C PHE A 36 11.33 -0.80 12.74
N PHE A 37 10.27 -1.44 13.25
CA PHE A 37 10.09 -2.89 13.17
C PHE A 37 10.03 -3.44 11.73
N PHE A 38 9.72 -2.57 10.75
CA PHE A 38 9.66 -2.87 9.32
C PHE A 38 10.88 -2.37 8.53
N SER A 39 11.97 -1.93 9.18
CA SER A 39 13.08 -1.26 8.48
C SER A 39 13.72 -2.12 7.38
N SER A 40 13.69 -3.45 7.53
CA SER A 40 14.16 -4.39 6.51
C SER A 40 13.42 -4.26 5.17
N ASP A 41 12.18 -3.76 5.21
CA ASP A 41 11.33 -3.65 4.04
C ASP A 41 11.76 -2.48 3.14
N ILE A 42 12.48 -1.48 3.69
CA ILE A 42 12.89 -0.26 2.99
C ILE A 42 14.42 -0.16 2.95
N THR A 43 15.03 -1.00 2.11
CA THR A 43 16.47 -1.03 1.86
C THR A 43 16.74 -1.24 0.37
N ALA A 44 17.96 -0.93 -0.08
CA ALA A 44 18.36 -1.25 -1.45
C ALA A 44 18.19 -2.75 -1.78
N ALA A 45 18.42 -3.64 -0.81
CA ALA A 45 18.28 -5.08 -0.98
C ALA A 45 16.82 -5.55 -1.09
N SER A 46 15.87 -4.84 -0.46
CA SER A 46 14.44 -5.17 -0.52
C SER A 46 13.71 -4.52 -1.69
N ARG A 47 14.36 -3.61 -2.43
CA ARG A 47 13.77 -2.92 -3.58
C ARG A 47 13.15 -3.88 -4.61
N PRO A 48 13.80 -4.99 -5.02
CA PRO A 48 13.19 -5.91 -5.99
C PRO A 48 11.91 -6.56 -5.46
N ILE A 49 11.81 -6.76 -4.14
CA ILE A 49 10.62 -7.34 -3.50
C ILE A 49 9.48 -6.32 -3.50
N ALA A 50 9.75 -5.08 -3.08
CA ALA A 50 8.72 -4.05 -2.95
C ALA A 50 8.26 -3.47 -4.29
N ILE A 51 9.21 -3.15 -5.17
CA ILE A 51 8.96 -2.45 -6.44
C ILE A 51 8.73 -3.45 -7.57
N ASP A 52 9.68 -4.34 -7.84
CA ASP A 52 9.57 -5.25 -8.98
C ASP A 52 8.48 -6.32 -8.74
N GLY A 53 8.27 -6.73 -7.49
CA GLY A 53 7.12 -7.55 -7.10
C GLY A 53 5.78 -6.91 -7.43
N SER A 54 5.63 -5.61 -7.12
CA SER A 54 4.42 -4.85 -7.47
C SER A 54 4.29 -4.67 -8.99
N ASP A 55 5.39 -4.47 -9.72
CA ASP A 55 5.37 -4.37 -11.17
C ASP A 55 4.92 -5.67 -11.85
N ASN A 56 5.41 -6.82 -11.34
CA ASN A 56 4.98 -8.14 -11.80
C ASN A 56 3.48 -8.35 -11.61
N LEU A 57 2.93 -8.00 -10.44
CA LEU A 57 1.48 -8.05 -10.20
C LEU A 57 0.70 -7.21 -11.22
N ILE A 58 1.16 -5.99 -11.53
CA ILE A 58 0.49 -5.15 -12.53
C ILE A 58 0.55 -5.80 -13.92
N ARG A 59 1.71 -6.30 -14.33
CA ARG A 59 1.91 -6.94 -15.64
C ARG A 59 1.03 -8.18 -15.82
N ASP A 60 0.85 -8.94 -14.75
CA ASP A 60 0.09 -10.19 -14.77
C ASP A 60 -1.42 -9.97 -14.60
N GLY A 61 -1.87 -8.71 -14.53
CA GLY A 61 -3.28 -8.32 -14.44
C GLY A 61 -3.80 -8.13 -13.01
N TYR A 62 -2.99 -8.43 -11.99
CA TYR A 62 -3.28 -8.27 -10.56
C TYR A 62 -3.00 -6.84 -10.03
N HIS A 63 -3.15 -5.83 -10.87
CA HIS A 63 -2.91 -4.42 -10.55
C HIS A 63 -3.67 -3.91 -9.30
N ARG A 64 -4.82 -4.50 -8.94
CA ARG A 64 -5.57 -4.12 -7.72
C ARG A 64 -4.97 -4.68 -6.45
N GLU A 65 -4.29 -5.83 -6.53
CA GLU A 65 -3.55 -6.40 -5.41
C GLU A 65 -2.28 -5.59 -5.12
N ALA A 66 -1.61 -5.11 -6.18
CA ALA A 66 -0.45 -4.23 -6.06
C ALA A 66 -0.76 -2.94 -5.28
N VAL A 67 -2.01 -2.44 -5.30
CA VAL A 67 -2.42 -1.23 -4.56
C VAL A 67 -2.14 -1.34 -3.06
N PHE A 68 -2.41 -2.50 -2.46
CA PHE A 68 -2.13 -2.72 -1.04
C PHE A 68 -0.65 -2.57 -0.74
N TRP A 69 0.20 -3.21 -1.55
CA TRP A 69 1.66 -3.16 -1.39
C TRP A 69 2.22 -1.75 -1.62
N ILE A 70 1.67 -1.04 -2.61
CA ILE A 70 2.04 0.34 -2.90
C ILE A 70 1.73 1.24 -1.70
N GLY A 71 0.49 1.19 -1.18
CA GLY A 71 0.07 2.01 -0.05
C GLY A 71 0.83 1.71 1.25
N ALA A 72 1.04 0.43 1.55
CA ALA A 72 1.83 0.01 2.71
C ALA A 72 3.28 0.52 2.62
N THR A 73 3.90 0.42 1.45
CA THR A 73 5.28 0.84 1.24
C THR A 73 5.42 2.36 1.25
N PHE A 74 4.51 3.12 0.63
CA PHE A 74 4.46 4.58 0.75
C PHE A 74 4.40 5.02 2.22
N THR A 75 3.48 4.42 2.99
CA THR A 75 3.29 4.77 4.40
C THR A 75 4.56 4.52 5.22
N ARG A 76 5.23 3.38 5.01
CA ARG A 76 6.53 3.08 5.65
C ARG A 76 7.60 4.08 5.24
N CYS A 77 7.67 4.43 3.95
CA CYS A 77 8.63 5.42 3.46
C CYS A 77 8.44 6.77 4.14
N HIS A 78 7.21 7.31 4.15
CA HIS A 78 6.91 8.59 4.78
C HIS A 78 7.10 8.57 6.30
N LYS A 79 6.89 7.42 6.96
CA LYS A 79 7.22 7.26 8.38
C LYS A 79 8.72 7.39 8.66
N ILE A 80 9.55 6.81 7.80
CA ILE A 80 11.02 6.93 7.89
C ILE A 80 11.46 8.35 7.55
N LEU A 81 11.03 8.90 6.41
CA LEU A 81 11.40 10.25 5.97
C LEU A 81 11.00 11.33 7.00
N SER A 82 9.86 11.19 7.65
CA SER A 82 9.44 12.10 8.73
C SER A 82 10.43 12.12 9.90
N ALA A 83 11.13 11.02 10.18
CA ALA A 83 12.12 10.93 11.25
C ALA A 83 13.53 11.33 10.78
N ASP A 84 13.92 10.87 9.59
CA ASP A 84 15.33 10.89 9.16
C ASP A 84 15.63 11.94 8.08
N ALA A 85 14.62 12.39 7.33
CA ALA A 85 14.78 13.31 6.20
C ALA A 85 13.53 14.21 5.97
N PRO A 86 13.19 15.12 6.91
CA PRO A 86 11.94 15.88 6.84
C PRO A 86 11.80 16.78 5.60
N LYS A 87 12.91 17.25 5.02
CA LYS A 87 12.88 18.04 3.78
C LYS A 87 12.40 17.21 2.60
N GLN A 88 12.98 16.02 2.43
CA GLN A 88 12.59 15.04 1.42
C GLN A 88 11.16 14.54 1.67
N GLN A 89 10.77 14.39 2.94
CA GLN A 89 9.39 14.04 3.29
C GLN A 89 8.40 15.03 2.69
N ILE A 90 8.62 16.33 2.86
CA ILE A 90 7.75 17.40 2.34
C ILE A 90 7.75 17.40 0.82
N GLU A 91 8.92 17.26 0.19
CA GLU A 91 9.06 17.25 -1.28
C GLU A 91 8.30 16.09 -1.93
N LEU A 92 8.35 14.91 -1.31
CA LEU A 92 7.75 13.68 -1.86
C LEU A 92 6.28 13.48 -1.43
N TYR A 93 5.80 14.23 -0.43
CA TYR A 93 4.44 14.08 0.11
C TYR A 93 3.32 14.22 -0.93
N PRO A 94 3.38 15.15 -1.91
CA PRO A 94 2.29 15.31 -2.88
C PRO A 94 1.94 14.03 -3.64
N ALA A 95 2.93 13.18 -3.94
CA ALA A 95 2.69 11.91 -4.63
C ALA A 95 1.94 10.89 -3.76
N TYR A 96 2.24 10.87 -2.46
CA TYR A 96 1.50 10.04 -1.50
C TYR A 96 0.09 10.58 -1.27
N GLU A 97 -0.07 11.90 -1.22
CA GLU A 97 -1.39 12.55 -1.12
C GLU A 97 -2.26 12.23 -2.34
N GLU A 98 -1.72 12.32 -3.55
CA GLU A 98 -2.40 11.92 -4.80
C GLU A 98 -2.87 10.46 -4.75
N PHE A 99 -1.99 9.54 -4.32
CA PHE A 99 -2.34 8.13 -4.12
C PHE A 99 -3.53 7.94 -3.16
N VAL A 100 -3.51 8.63 -2.01
CA VAL A 100 -4.57 8.53 -1.00
C VAL A 100 -5.89 9.13 -1.51
N VAL A 101 -5.82 10.24 -2.25
CA VAL A 101 -6.98 10.87 -2.89
C VAL A 101 -7.61 9.94 -3.93
N ASP A 102 -6.82 9.27 -4.77
CA ASP A 102 -7.32 8.33 -5.77
C ASP A 102 -7.96 7.06 -5.17
N LEU A 103 -7.63 6.73 -3.92
CA LEU A 103 -8.34 5.71 -3.13
C LEU A 103 -9.71 6.21 -2.62
N GLY A 104 -10.04 7.47 -2.88
CA GLY A 104 -11.27 8.12 -2.42
C GLY A 104 -11.18 8.59 -0.96
N ILE A 105 -9.99 8.88 -0.45
CA ILE A 105 -9.77 9.42 0.89
C ILE A 105 -9.28 10.85 0.75
N THR A 106 -10.19 11.81 0.86
CA THR A 106 -9.86 13.25 0.73
C THR A 106 -9.83 13.97 2.06
N SER A 107 -10.30 13.28 3.12
CA SER A 107 -10.45 13.84 4.45
C SER A 107 -10.34 12.75 5.52
N SER A 108 -10.05 13.15 6.75
CA SER A 108 -10.12 12.26 7.91
C SER A 108 -11.52 11.66 8.11
N GLY A 109 -12.57 12.36 7.68
CA GLY A 109 -13.94 11.85 7.72
C GLY A 109 -14.19 10.69 6.75
N ASP A 110 -13.57 10.71 5.57
CA ASP A 110 -13.64 9.60 4.62
C ASP A 110 -12.94 8.37 5.17
N LEU A 111 -11.77 8.56 5.81
CA LEU A 111 -11.04 7.48 6.46
C LEU A 111 -11.84 6.87 7.62
N ALA A 112 -12.41 7.69 8.50
CA ALA A 112 -13.23 7.21 9.61
C ALA A 112 -14.44 6.39 9.12
N ARG A 113 -15.15 6.89 8.10
CA ARG A 113 -16.27 6.17 7.48
C ARG A 113 -15.82 4.85 6.85
N ARG A 114 -14.66 4.83 6.18
CA ARG A 114 -14.10 3.63 5.57
C ARG A 114 -13.74 2.58 6.62
N VAL A 115 -13.18 2.99 7.76
CA VAL A 115 -12.92 2.11 8.90
C VAL A 115 -14.22 1.50 9.42
N GLU A 116 -15.26 2.31 9.64
CA GLU A 116 -16.57 1.79 10.09
C GLU A 116 -17.17 0.78 9.11
N ASP A 117 -17.11 1.07 7.81
CA ASP A 117 -17.62 0.17 6.76
C ASP A 117 -16.84 -1.15 6.70
N VAL A 118 -15.51 -1.11 6.83
CA VAL A 118 -14.66 -2.31 6.90
C VAL A 118 -14.99 -3.12 8.15
N LEU A 119 -15.05 -2.48 9.33
CA LEU A 119 -15.37 -3.16 10.58
C LEU A 119 -16.75 -3.84 10.53
N ARG A 120 -17.75 -3.19 9.90
CA ARG A 120 -19.08 -3.78 9.69
C ARG A 120 -19.05 -4.98 8.73
N PHE A 121 -18.13 -4.98 7.76
CA PHE A 121 -17.99 -6.05 6.78
C PHE A 121 -17.20 -7.26 7.30
N LEU A 122 -16.23 -7.05 8.20
CA LEU A 122 -15.32 -8.11 8.69
C LEU A 122 -16.02 -9.38 9.20
N PRO A 123 -17.11 -9.33 10.01
CA PRO A 123 -17.75 -10.55 10.51
C PRO A 123 -18.34 -11.42 9.39
N ARG A 124 -18.75 -10.80 8.27
CA ARG A 124 -19.18 -11.56 7.09
C ARG A 124 -17.97 -12.19 6.42
N LEU A 125 -16.94 -11.39 6.12
CA LEU A 125 -15.71 -11.89 5.48
C LEU A 125 -15.13 -13.09 6.24
N TRP A 126 -15.07 -13.00 7.57
CA TRP A 126 -14.57 -14.07 8.43
C TRP A 126 -15.36 -15.37 8.26
N ARG A 127 -16.69 -15.32 8.34
CA ARG A 127 -17.56 -16.51 8.19
C ARG A 127 -17.43 -17.16 6.82
N GLU A 128 -17.34 -16.36 5.76
CA GLU A 128 -17.17 -16.90 4.39
C GLU A 128 -15.80 -17.57 4.25
N THR A 129 -14.74 -16.97 4.78
CA THR A 129 -13.39 -17.57 4.80
C THR A 129 -13.38 -18.89 5.58
N GLU A 130 -13.97 -18.93 6.77
CA GLU A 130 -14.09 -20.16 7.56
C GLU A 130 -14.87 -21.26 6.81
N SER A 131 -15.97 -20.90 6.14
CA SER A 131 -16.73 -21.86 5.32
C SER A 131 -15.85 -22.45 4.20
N ILE A 132 -15.13 -21.60 3.46
CA ILE A 132 -14.23 -22.06 2.39
C ILE A 132 -13.15 -22.99 2.94
N MET A 133 -12.54 -22.65 4.08
CA MET A 133 -11.51 -23.49 4.70
C MET A 133 -12.06 -24.85 5.16
N LEU A 134 -13.27 -24.87 5.73
CA LEU A 134 -13.93 -26.12 6.13
C LEU A 134 -14.33 -26.99 4.92
N ASP A 135 -14.71 -26.35 3.81
CA ASP A 135 -15.07 -27.05 2.57
C ASP A 135 -13.84 -27.58 1.80
N ASN A 136 -12.62 -27.17 2.17
CA ASN A 136 -11.37 -27.56 1.54
C ASN A 136 -10.34 -27.98 2.62
N GLU A 137 -10.47 -29.20 3.14
CA GLU A 137 -9.66 -29.74 4.26
C GLU A 137 -8.14 -29.65 4.05
N GLU A 138 -7.69 -29.57 2.80
CA GLU A 138 -6.28 -29.38 2.42
C GLU A 138 -5.70 -27.98 2.72
N ILE A 139 -6.54 -27.02 3.07
CA ILE A 139 -6.17 -25.64 3.44
C ILE A 139 -5.97 -25.50 4.98
N LEU A 140 -6.43 -26.48 5.77
CA LEU A 140 -6.32 -26.53 7.25
C LEU A 140 -5.01 -27.16 7.73
#